data_AF-A0A1F0F8S1-F1
#
_entry.id   AF-A0A1F0F8S1-F1
#
_cell.length_a   1.000
_cell.length_b   1.000
_cell.length_c   1.000
_cell.angle_alpha   90.00
_cell.angle_beta   90.00
_cell.angle_gamma   90.00
#
_symmetry.space_group_name_H-M   'P 1'
#
loop_
_entity.id
_entity.type
_entity.pdbx_description
1 polymer ?
#
loop_
_entity_poly.entity_id
_entity_poly.type
_entity_poly.pdbx_seq_one_letter_code
_entity_poly.pdbx_strand_id
1 'polypeptide(L)'
;MTKYAYRDKERKNIIFANQAIEEDRNKEFYCPNPVCNAKLYICAIDGSKNAYFRATKSDSKHIENCPYGNSVAEFDNSKFDESKFDYEDAINNLLCNTKPSSQKSIPYAHGTGEPSAHPPRTLRQMYSLCKSFPVRNTYAGKAIGSMILDDRSEYMYPKGCFGNKIIEATVDVKSYNDNKKEVYLVSPINSKKYTFILSFSDEENYKKIRSEIYNNRDKIIAIAGKWKSSGVYNKFTSKVYGKKQVAIIKK
;
A
#
# COMPACT_ATOMS: atom_id res chain seq x y z
N MET A 1 3.45 6.72 11.46
CA MET A 1 4.13 5.76 12.38
C MET A 1 4.62 4.59 11.55
N THR A 2 5.72 3.95 11.93
CA THR A 2 6.27 2.80 11.18
C THR A 2 6.89 1.76 12.12
N LYS A 3 6.88 0.49 11.71
CA LYS A 3 7.46 -0.63 12.46
C LYS A 3 8.93 -0.88 12.16
N TYR A 4 9.49 -0.18 11.18
CA TYR A 4 10.92 -0.19 10.90
C TYR A 4 11.39 1.18 10.43
N ALA A 5 12.67 1.44 10.64
CA ALA A 5 13.38 2.64 10.19
C ALA A 5 14.81 2.27 9.76
N TYR A 6 15.59 3.26 9.36
CA TYR A 6 17.00 3.07 9.01
C TYR A 6 17.91 3.79 9.98
N ARG A 7 19.06 3.18 10.31
CA ARG A 7 20.08 3.80 11.17
C ARG A 7 20.90 4.85 10.41
N ASP A 8 20.97 4.74 9.09
CA ASP A 8 21.73 5.61 8.19
C ASP A 8 20.87 6.29 7.13
N LYS A 9 21.35 7.44 6.64
CA LYS A 9 20.65 8.29 5.67
C LYS A 9 20.55 7.62 4.29
N GLU A 10 21.51 6.77 3.97
CA GLU A 10 21.62 5.96 2.77
C GLU A 10 20.65 4.78 2.75
N ARG A 11 19.97 4.51 3.87
CA ARG A 11 18.95 3.48 4.06
C ARG A 11 19.48 2.08 3.77
N LYS A 12 20.66 1.77 4.32
CA LYS A 12 21.32 0.46 4.20
C LYS A 12 21.08 -0.44 5.42
N ASN A 13 21.07 0.14 6.62
CA ASN A 13 20.97 -0.57 7.88
C ASN A 13 19.58 -0.40 8.49
N ILE A 14 18.77 -1.46 8.43
CA ILE A 14 17.41 -1.48 8.94
C ILE A 14 17.43 -1.72 10.45
N ILE A 15 16.51 -1.08 11.17
CA ILE A 15 16.14 -1.42 12.54
C ILE A 15 14.63 -1.65 12.59
N PHE A 16 14.21 -2.75 13.21
CA PHE A 16 12.80 -3.00 13.52
C PHE A 16 12.47 -2.50 14.92
N ALA A 17 11.24 -2.03 15.11
CA ALA A 17 10.84 -1.43 16.38
C ALA A 17 10.84 -2.44 17.53
N ASN A 18 10.57 -3.72 17.25
CA ASN A 18 10.63 -4.81 18.22
C ASN A 18 12.07 -5.27 18.56
N GLN A 19 13.08 -4.71 17.88
CA GLN A 19 14.50 -4.96 18.14
C GLN A 19 15.20 -3.74 18.75
N ALA A 20 14.47 -2.63 18.91
CA ALA A 20 15.03 -1.42 19.50
C ALA A 20 15.18 -1.59 21.01
N ILE A 21 16.29 -1.09 21.54
CA ILE A 21 16.65 -1.15 22.96
C ILE A 21 16.56 0.23 23.61
N GLU A 22 16.68 0.33 24.94
CA GLU A 22 16.54 1.59 25.67
C GLU A 22 17.52 2.67 25.17
N GLU A 23 18.75 2.28 24.83
CA GLU A 23 19.79 3.15 24.29
C GLU A 23 19.42 3.75 22.93
N ASP A 24 18.47 3.15 22.21
CA ASP A 24 17.99 3.67 20.92
C ASP A 24 16.99 4.83 21.09
N ARG A 25 16.44 5.09 22.29
CA ARG A 25 15.40 6.14 22.54
C ARG A 25 15.77 7.52 22.05
N ASN A 26 17.01 7.92 22.28
CA ASN A 26 17.50 9.26 21.95
C ASN A 26 18.23 9.31 20.60
N LYS A 27 18.31 8.19 19.88
CA LYS A 27 18.97 8.13 18.57
C LYS A 27 18.03 8.57 17.47
N GLU A 28 18.62 9.20 16.46
CA GLU A 28 17.92 9.59 15.24
C GLU A 28 17.91 8.43 14.25
N PHE A 29 16.75 8.14 13.69
CA PHE A 29 16.55 7.18 12.61
C PHE A 29 15.96 7.85 11.39
N TYR A 30 16.03 7.19 10.23
CA TYR A 30 15.60 7.75 8.95
C TYR A 30 14.32 7.08 8.44
N CYS A 31 13.44 7.90 7.86
CA CYS A 31 12.20 7.45 7.26
C CYS A 31 12.43 6.41 6.15
N PRO A 32 11.61 5.33 6.09
CA PRO A 32 11.75 4.34 5.03
C PRO A 32 11.43 4.82 3.62
N ASN A 33 10.74 5.95 3.47
CA ASN A 33 10.57 6.57 2.16
C ASN A 33 11.91 7.19 1.72
N PRO A 34 12.52 6.76 0.59
CA PRO A 34 13.85 7.18 0.16
C PRO A 34 13.96 8.69 -0.11
N VAL A 35 12.87 9.38 -0.46
CA VAL A 35 12.89 10.83 -0.69
C VAL A 35 12.51 11.66 0.54
N CYS A 36 12.15 11.00 1.65
CA CYS A 36 11.72 11.67 2.87
C CYS A 36 12.87 11.77 3.87
N ASN A 37 13.32 12.98 4.17
CA ASN A 37 14.41 13.24 5.12
C ASN A 37 13.94 13.36 6.58
N ALA A 38 12.72 12.92 6.89
CA ALA A 38 12.22 12.96 8.26
C ALA A 38 13.08 12.12 9.20
N LYS A 39 13.39 12.70 10.35
CA LYS A 39 14.07 12.03 11.45
C LYS A 39 13.04 11.40 12.36
N LEU A 40 13.20 10.12 12.61
CA LEU A 40 12.31 9.31 13.44
C LEU A 40 13.00 8.96 14.75
N TYR A 41 12.19 8.81 15.79
CA TYR A 41 12.62 8.35 17.11
C TYR A 41 11.78 7.13 17.46
N ILE A 42 12.38 6.20 18.18
CA ILE A 42 11.67 5.03 18.70
C ILE A 42 10.77 5.47 19.86
N CYS A 43 9.53 4.98 19.85
CA CYS A 43 8.52 5.24 20.86
C CYS A 43 8.04 3.92 21.47
N ALA A 44 7.53 3.99 22.71
CA ALA A 44 6.85 2.88 23.38
C ALA A 44 7.67 1.57 23.50
N ILE A 45 8.97 1.67 23.81
CA ILE A 45 9.82 0.49 24.06
C ILE A 45 9.32 -0.29 25.30
N ASP A 46 8.99 0.43 26.38
CA ASP A 46 8.53 -0.18 27.65
C ASP A 46 7.04 0.13 27.92
N GLY A 47 6.30 0.48 26.87
CA GLY A 47 4.89 0.86 26.99
C GLY A 47 3.96 -0.35 26.90
N SER A 48 2.70 -0.16 27.30
CA SER A 48 1.62 -1.13 27.03
C SER A 48 1.29 -1.29 25.53
N LYS A 49 1.90 -0.47 24.66
CA LYS A 49 1.73 -0.50 23.21
C LYS A 49 2.99 -1.04 22.54
N ASN A 50 2.81 -1.75 21.44
CA ASN A 50 3.91 -2.19 20.59
C ASN A 50 4.76 -1.01 20.12
N ALA A 51 6.07 -1.11 20.29
CA ALA A 51 7.03 -0.10 19.86
C ALA A 51 6.88 0.29 18.37
N TYR A 52 7.23 1.53 18.05
CA TYR A 52 7.15 2.10 16.70
C TYR A 52 8.05 3.32 16.54
N PHE A 53 8.38 3.68 15.31
CA PHE A 53 9.10 4.91 14.99
C PHE A 53 8.15 6.02 14.54
N ARG A 54 8.45 7.26 14.95
CA ARG A 54 7.68 8.47 14.58
C ARG A 54 8.57 9.70 14.50
N ALA A 55 8.26 10.61 13.58
CA ALA A 55 8.80 11.97 13.60
C ALA A 55 8.11 12.77 14.73
N THR A 56 8.79 12.93 15.86
CA THR A 56 8.28 13.63 17.05
C THR A 56 8.70 15.10 17.09
N LYS A 57 9.84 15.44 16.47
CA LYS A 57 10.39 16.81 16.44
C LYS A 57 9.89 17.59 15.22
N SER A 58 9.68 18.90 15.40
CA SER A 58 9.05 19.78 14.41
C SER A 58 9.96 20.21 13.26
N ASP A 59 11.28 20.15 13.47
CA ASP A 59 12.35 20.51 12.55
C ASP A 59 12.58 19.46 11.44
N SER A 60 12.17 18.22 11.68
CA SER A 60 12.44 17.08 10.80
C SER A 60 11.17 16.30 10.45
N LYS A 61 10.14 17.02 9.99
CA LYS A 61 8.83 16.45 9.62
C LYS A 61 8.87 15.64 8.33
N HIS A 62 7.89 14.75 8.20
CA HIS A 62 7.62 14.09 6.94
C HIS A 62 7.25 15.09 5.84
N ILE A 63 7.70 14.79 4.61
CA ILE A 63 7.19 15.47 3.42
C ILE A 63 5.68 15.23 3.29
N GLU A 64 5.01 16.11 2.53
CA GLU A 64 3.60 15.94 2.24
C GLU A 64 3.32 14.56 1.62
N ASN A 65 2.23 13.93 2.07
CA ASN A 65 1.81 12.60 1.64
C ASN A 65 2.84 11.48 1.83
N CYS A 66 3.85 11.65 2.68
CA CYS A 66 4.70 10.52 3.05
C CYS A 66 3.85 9.38 3.64
N PRO A 67 3.90 8.14 3.12
CA PRO A 67 3.05 7.05 3.61
C PRO A 67 3.34 6.66 5.06
N TYR A 68 4.51 7.05 5.58
CA TYR A 68 4.92 6.83 6.97
C TYR A 68 4.59 7.98 7.93
N GLY A 69 4.16 9.12 7.40
CA GLY A 69 3.78 10.30 8.18
C GLY A 69 2.45 10.16 8.92
N ASN A 70 1.57 9.28 8.42
CA ASN A 70 0.26 9.02 9.02
C ASN A 70 0.26 7.68 9.79
N SER A 71 -0.78 7.42 10.57
CA SER A 71 -1.03 6.11 11.21
C SER A 71 -1.51 5.04 10.22
N VAL A 72 -1.71 5.40 8.95
CA VAL A 72 -2.28 4.53 7.90
C VAL A 72 -1.42 3.29 7.62
N ALA A 73 -0.12 3.36 7.91
CA ALA A 73 0.80 2.23 7.76
C ALA A 73 0.79 1.26 8.96
N GLU A 74 -0.08 1.43 9.95
CA GLU A 74 -0.14 0.50 11.10
C GLU A 74 -0.78 -0.82 10.67
N PHE A 75 0.07 -1.77 10.29
CA PHE A 75 -0.30 -3.18 10.14
C PHE A 75 0.13 -3.93 11.39
N ASP A 76 -0.84 -4.48 12.11
CA ASP A 76 -0.61 -5.28 13.30
C ASP A 76 -0.65 -6.76 12.92
N ASN A 77 0.53 -7.37 12.76
CA ASN A 77 0.66 -8.78 12.39
C ASN A 77 -0.14 -9.71 13.31
N SER A 78 -0.30 -9.37 14.59
CA SER A 78 -1.00 -10.22 15.56
C SER A 78 -2.49 -10.41 15.25
N LYS A 79 -3.08 -9.51 14.44
CA LYS A 79 -4.47 -9.58 14.01
C LYS A 79 -4.69 -10.42 12.76
N PHE A 80 -3.62 -10.90 12.13
CA PHE A 80 -3.69 -11.61 10.86
C PHE A 80 -3.04 -12.98 10.94
N ASP A 81 -3.65 -13.93 10.24
CA ASP A 81 -3.11 -15.27 10.07
C ASP A 81 -2.28 -15.32 8.77
N GLU A 82 -0.96 -15.20 8.92
CA GLU A 82 -0.01 -15.26 7.80
C GLU A 82 -0.06 -16.60 7.07
N SER A 83 -0.28 -17.71 7.78
CA SER A 83 -0.30 -19.05 7.18
C SER A 83 -1.44 -19.26 6.18
N LYS A 84 -2.50 -18.46 6.30
CA LYS A 84 -3.68 -18.47 5.43
C LYS A 84 -3.60 -17.42 4.31
N PHE A 85 -2.54 -16.62 4.24
CA PHE A 85 -2.43 -15.56 3.25
C PHE A 85 -1.79 -16.10 1.96
N ASP A 86 -2.61 -16.30 0.93
CA ASP A 86 -2.13 -16.42 -0.45
C ASP A 86 -2.29 -15.08 -1.17
N TYR A 87 -1.16 -14.52 -1.62
CA TYR A 87 -1.14 -13.21 -2.27
C TYR A 87 -1.86 -13.20 -3.63
N GLU A 88 -1.72 -14.25 -4.43
CA GLU A 88 -2.33 -14.31 -5.76
C GLU A 88 -3.86 -14.39 -5.64
N ASP A 89 -4.35 -15.24 -4.74
CA ASP A 89 -5.77 -15.35 -4.44
C ASP A 89 -6.32 -14.07 -3.82
N ALA A 90 -5.58 -13.42 -2.93
CA ALA A 90 -5.99 -12.14 -2.36
C ALA A 90 -6.18 -11.05 -3.43
N ILE A 91 -5.26 -10.93 -4.40
CA ILE A 91 -5.39 -9.99 -5.52
C ILE A 91 -6.52 -10.41 -6.47
N ASN A 92 -6.62 -11.70 -6.81
CA ASN A 92 -7.69 -12.21 -7.68
C ASN A 92 -9.08 -11.95 -7.06
N ASN A 93 -9.22 -12.06 -5.75
CA ASN A 93 -10.46 -11.72 -5.03
C ASN A 93 -10.83 -10.23 -5.12
N LEU A 94 -9.85 -9.32 -5.25
CA LEU A 94 -10.12 -7.91 -5.54
C LEU A 94 -10.57 -7.68 -6.99
N LEU A 95 -10.10 -8.51 -7.92
CA LEU A 95 -10.40 -8.46 -9.35
C LEU A 95 -11.75 -9.11 -9.71
N CYS A 96 -12.37 -9.87 -8.79
CA CYS A 96 -13.64 -10.54 -9.03
C CYS A 96 -14.86 -9.63 -8.80
N ASN A 97 -15.80 -9.67 -9.73
CA ASN A 97 -17.16 -9.15 -9.55
C ASN A 97 -17.94 -10.06 -8.60
N THR A 98 -17.79 -9.87 -7.29
CA THR A 98 -18.74 -10.49 -6.35
C THR A 98 -20.09 -9.78 -6.51
N LYS A 99 -21.12 -10.51 -6.96
CA LYS A 99 -22.51 -10.09 -6.73
C LYS A 99 -22.65 -9.81 -5.22
N PRO A 100 -23.38 -8.76 -4.78
CA PRO A 100 -23.75 -8.66 -3.39
C PRO A 100 -24.40 -9.99 -3.01
N SER A 101 -23.81 -10.69 -2.04
CA SER A 101 -24.47 -11.85 -1.45
C SER A 101 -25.84 -11.36 -1.03
N SER A 102 -26.90 -11.97 -1.58
CA SER A 102 -28.21 -11.91 -0.97
C SER A 102 -28.03 -12.53 0.40
N GLN A 103 -27.84 -11.68 1.42
CA GLN A 103 -27.99 -12.12 2.79
C GLN A 103 -29.44 -12.58 2.90
N LYS A 104 -29.67 -13.88 2.74
CA LYS A 104 -30.79 -14.52 3.41
C LYS A 104 -30.51 -14.29 4.89
N SER A 105 -31.22 -13.34 5.48
CA SER A 105 -31.26 -13.09 6.90
C SER A 105 -31.87 -14.33 7.57
N ILE A 106 -31.08 -15.40 7.67
CA ILE A 106 -31.33 -16.41 8.68
C ILE A 106 -30.73 -15.81 9.95
N PRO A 107 -31.52 -15.58 11.01
CA PRO A 107 -31.01 -15.06 12.26
C PRO A 107 -30.21 -16.17 12.94
N TYR A 108 -29.00 -16.44 12.44
CA TYR A 108 -28.03 -17.20 13.19
C TYR A 108 -27.52 -16.29 14.30
N ALA A 109 -27.70 -16.75 15.53
CA ALA A 109 -27.13 -16.14 16.72
C ALA A 109 -25.68 -15.74 16.42
N HIS A 110 -25.35 -14.45 16.62
CA HIS A 110 -23.97 -14.01 16.59
C HIS A 110 -23.20 -14.82 17.64
N GLY A 111 -22.41 -15.79 17.19
CA GLY A 111 -21.56 -16.57 18.06
C GLY A 111 -20.66 -15.62 18.85
N THR A 112 -20.67 -15.74 20.17
CA THR A 112 -19.85 -14.99 21.12
C THR A 112 -18.36 -15.40 21.08
N GLY A 113 -17.93 -16.06 20.00
CA GLY A 113 -16.54 -16.49 19.82
C GLY A 113 -15.64 -15.30 19.49
N GLU A 114 -14.43 -15.30 20.05
CA GLU A 114 -13.41 -14.34 19.65
C GLU A 114 -13.19 -14.40 18.12
N PRO A 115 -13.07 -13.25 17.43
CA PRO A 115 -12.77 -13.25 16.00
C PRO A 115 -11.47 -14.00 15.75
N SER A 116 -11.54 -15.12 15.02
CA SER A 116 -10.35 -15.84 14.63
C SER A 116 -9.49 -14.99 13.69
N ALA A 117 -8.18 -15.04 13.86
CA ALA A 117 -7.24 -14.33 13.00
C ALA A 117 -7.49 -14.71 11.53
N HIS A 118 -7.59 -13.70 10.68
CA HIS A 118 -7.87 -13.84 9.24
C HIS A 118 -6.68 -13.35 8.41
N PRO A 119 -6.46 -13.82 7.17
CA PRO A 119 -5.46 -13.21 6.29
C PRO A 119 -5.90 -11.79 5.87
N PRO A 120 -4.98 -10.91 5.43
CA PRO A 120 -5.33 -9.64 4.78
C PRO A 120 -6.20 -9.87 3.54
N ARG A 121 -7.36 -9.20 3.45
CA ARG A 121 -8.34 -9.41 2.36
C ARG A 121 -8.63 -8.16 1.53
N THR A 122 -8.45 -6.98 2.10
CA THR A 122 -8.73 -5.71 1.43
C THR A 122 -7.46 -5.09 0.86
N LEU A 123 -7.61 -4.26 -0.19
CA LEU A 123 -6.49 -3.50 -0.74
C LEU A 123 -5.78 -2.64 0.31
N ARG A 124 -6.52 -2.01 1.23
CA ARG A 124 -5.94 -1.21 2.31
C ARG A 124 -5.11 -2.05 3.29
N GLN A 125 -5.59 -3.24 3.66
CA GLN A 125 -4.85 -4.15 4.54
C GLN A 125 -3.56 -4.63 3.84
N MET A 126 -3.65 -5.06 2.58
CA MET A 126 -2.47 -5.51 1.83
C MET A 126 -1.48 -4.37 1.56
N TYR A 127 -1.96 -3.16 1.31
CA TYR A 127 -1.11 -1.96 1.21
C TYR A 127 -0.39 -1.70 2.55
N SER A 128 -1.11 -1.71 3.67
CA SER A 128 -0.54 -1.49 5.01
C SER A 128 0.48 -2.56 5.39
N LEU A 129 0.20 -3.82 5.03
CA LEU A 129 1.15 -4.94 5.09
C LEU A 129 2.43 -4.57 4.34
N CYS A 130 2.32 -4.24 3.06
CA CYS A 130 3.48 -3.91 2.22
C CYS A 130 4.29 -2.71 2.73
N LYS A 131 3.66 -1.72 3.38
CA LYS A 131 4.35 -0.57 3.98
C LYS A 131 5.04 -0.92 5.30
N SER A 132 4.56 -1.93 6.03
CA SER A 132 5.09 -2.32 7.34
C SER A 132 6.39 -3.11 7.29
N PHE A 133 6.78 -3.58 6.11
CA PHE A 133 7.99 -4.36 5.91
C PHE A 133 8.93 -3.71 4.86
N PRO A 134 10.25 -3.88 5.00
CA PRO A 134 11.20 -3.58 3.93
C PRO A 134 10.92 -4.41 2.67
N VAL A 135 11.25 -3.87 1.49
CA VAL A 135 10.92 -4.50 0.20
C VAL A 135 11.62 -5.85 -0.05
N ARG A 136 12.73 -6.13 0.67
CA ARG A 136 13.45 -7.40 0.58
C ARG A 136 12.95 -8.47 1.56
N ASN A 137 12.10 -8.09 2.52
CA ASN A 137 11.48 -9.05 3.43
C ASN A 137 10.41 -9.87 2.71
N THR A 138 9.99 -10.95 3.35
CA THR A 138 8.90 -11.82 2.91
C THR A 138 7.71 -11.74 3.88
N TYR A 139 6.53 -12.03 3.36
CA TYR A 139 5.32 -12.33 4.13
C TYR A 139 4.59 -13.46 3.42
N ALA A 140 4.22 -14.52 4.15
CA ALA A 140 3.70 -15.77 3.61
C ALA A 140 4.57 -16.32 2.45
N GLY A 141 5.89 -16.31 2.64
CA GLY A 141 6.85 -16.79 1.65
C GLY A 141 7.05 -15.90 0.42
N LYS A 142 6.33 -14.78 0.27
CA LYS A 142 6.42 -13.89 -0.90
C LYS A 142 7.11 -12.57 -0.55
N ALA A 143 8.05 -12.15 -1.40
CA ALA A 143 8.81 -10.93 -1.18
C ALA A 143 7.93 -9.67 -1.30
N ILE A 144 8.02 -8.76 -0.35
CA ILE A 144 7.20 -7.54 -0.28
C ILE A 144 7.35 -6.68 -1.54
N GLY A 145 8.58 -6.47 -1.99
CA GLY A 145 8.88 -5.71 -3.20
C GLY A 145 8.37 -6.38 -4.48
N SER A 146 7.99 -7.67 -4.43
CA SER A 146 7.30 -8.35 -5.53
C SER A 146 5.77 -8.23 -5.48
N MET A 147 5.22 -7.77 -4.35
CA MET A 147 3.78 -7.51 -4.19
C MET A 147 3.43 -6.07 -4.59
N ILE A 148 4.26 -5.11 -4.16
CA ILE A 148 4.02 -3.67 -4.37
C ILE A 148 5.10 -3.03 -5.26
N LEU A 149 4.65 -2.15 -6.17
CA LEU A 149 5.49 -1.12 -6.78
C LEU A 149 5.27 0.20 -6.04
N ASP A 150 6.33 0.67 -5.39
CA ASP A 150 6.44 2.01 -4.81
C ASP A 150 7.88 2.54 -4.97
N ASP A 151 8.18 3.72 -4.43
CA ASP A 151 9.52 4.33 -4.55
C ASP A 151 10.64 3.46 -3.95
N ARG A 152 10.33 2.58 -2.99
CA ARG A 152 11.31 1.69 -2.36
C ARG A 152 11.62 0.49 -3.25
N SER A 153 10.66 0.03 -4.04
CA SER A 153 10.79 -1.18 -4.86
C SER A 153 11.10 -0.91 -6.34
N GLU A 154 11.18 0.35 -6.78
CA GLU A 154 11.43 0.72 -8.19
C GLU A 154 12.55 -0.12 -8.85
N TYR A 155 13.69 -0.25 -8.16
CA TYR A 155 14.87 -0.96 -8.67
C TYR A 155 14.62 -2.44 -8.97
N MET A 156 13.55 -3.03 -8.42
CA MET A 156 13.15 -4.42 -8.64
C MET A 156 12.36 -4.62 -9.94
N TYR A 157 11.99 -3.54 -10.63
CA TYR A 157 11.17 -3.57 -11.85
C TYR A 157 11.91 -3.02 -13.08
N PRO A 158 13.16 -3.43 -13.40
CA PRO A 158 13.88 -2.87 -14.55
C PRO A 158 13.22 -3.19 -15.89
N LYS A 159 12.47 -4.29 -15.96
CA LYS A 159 11.75 -4.75 -17.16
C LYS A 159 10.29 -4.27 -17.23
N GLY A 160 9.84 -3.50 -16.23
CA GLY A 160 8.44 -3.09 -16.09
C GLY A 160 7.64 -3.91 -15.06
N CYS A 161 6.38 -3.53 -14.88
CA CYS A 161 5.50 -4.07 -13.84
C CYS A 161 4.40 -4.95 -14.44
N PHE A 162 4.49 -6.25 -14.23
CA PHE A 162 3.59 -7.24 -14.82
C PHE A 162 2.97 -8.17 -13.77
N GLY A 163 1.81 -8.75 -14.12
CA GLY A 163 1.09 -9.70 -13.28
C GLY A 163 0.33 -9.04 -12.14
N ASN A 164 -0.01 -9.81 -11.12
CA ASN A 164 -0.75 -9.35 -9.96
C ASN A 164 0.15 -8.47 -9.07
N LYS A 165 -0.13 -7.17 -9.03
CA LYS A 165 0.64 -6.16 -8.29
C LYS A 165 -0.26 -5.10 -7.68
N ILE A 166 0.16 -4.62 -6.51
CA ILE A 166 -0.31 -3.38 -5.92
C ILE A 166 0.60 -2.24 -6.41
N ILE A 167 0.01 -1.15 -6.87
CA ILE A 167 0.76 0.04 -7.31
C ILE A 167 0.45 1.17 -6.34
N GLU A 168 1.49 1.79 -5.77
CA GLU A 168 1.40 3.08 -5.08
C GLU A 168 1.62 4.19 -6.12
N ALA A 169 0.57 4.97 -6.39
CA ALA A 169 0.55 5.91 -7.51
C ALA A 169 -0.03 7.27 -7.11
N THR A 170 0.19 8.25 -7.99
CA THR A 170 -0.47 9.56 -7.96
C THR A 170 -1.02 9.92 -9.33
N VAL A 171 -1.83 10.98 -9.38
CA VAL A 171 -2.35 11.56 -10.63
C VAL A 171 -1.31 12.54 -11.16
N ASP A 172 -1.04 12.49 -12.47
CA ASP A 172 -0.20 13.47 -13.14
C ASP A 172 -1.06 14.54 -13.86
N VAL A 173 -0.60 15.12 -14.98
CA VAL A 173 -1.34 16.20 -15.65
C VAL A 173 -2.65 15.71 -16.28
N LYS A 174 -2.61 14.57 -16.99
CA LYS A 174 -3.78 13.97 -17.63
C LYS A 174 -4.31 12.80 -16.80
N SER A 175 -5.46 12.97 -16.17
CA SER A 175 -6.02 11.98 -15.25
C SER A 175 -6.91 10.91 -15.92
N TYR A 176 -7.57 11.21 -17.04
CA TYR A 176 -8.49 10.26 -17.68
C TYR A 176 -8.78 10.55 -19.16
N ASN A 177 -9.51 9.64 -19.82
CA ASN A 177 -10.06 9.75 -21.16
C ASN A 177 -11.47 9.17 -21.19
N ASP A 178 -12.49 10.02 -21.32
CA ASP A 178 -13.90 9.59 -21.29
C ASP A 178 -14.28 8.73 -22.50
N ASN A 179 -13.74 9.00 -23.70
CA ASN A 179 -14.04 8.22 -24.91
C ASN A 179 -13.54 6.78 -24.79
N LYS A 180 -12.36 6.58 -24.17
CA LYS A 180 -11.78 5.26 -23.93
C LYS A 180 -12.21 4.63 -22.61
N LYS A 181 -12.85 5.40 -21.73
CA LYS A 181 -13.13 5.02 -20.34
C LYS A 181 -11.86 4.55 -19.64
N GLU A 182 -10.83 5.39 -19.68
CA GLU A 182 -9.52 5.12 -19.10
C GLU A 182 -9.18 6.14 -18.02
N VAL A 183 -8.55 5.70 -16.94
CA VAL A 183 -7.92 6.56 -15.93
C VAL A 183 -6.41 6.32 -15.96
N TYR A 184 -5.63 7.39 -15.90
CA TYR A 184 -4.16 7.35 -15.98
C TYR A 184 -3.55 7.76 -14.64
N LEU A 185 -2.58 6.97 -14.18
CA LEU A 185 -1.84 7.18 -12.95
C LEU A 185 -0.35 6.99 -13.22
N VAL A 186 0.50 7.60 -12.41
CA VAL A 186 1.97 7.45 -12.51
C VAL A 186 2.56 6.86 -11.24
N SER A 187 3.55 5.99 -11.43
CA SER A 187 4.28 5.34 -10.34
C SER A 187 5.69 4.91 -10.81
N PRO A 188 6.68 4.80 -9.93
CA PRO A 188 6.70 5.31 -8.55
C PRO A 188 6.41 6.81 -8.47
N ILE A 189 5.99 7.28 -7.29
CA ILE A 189 5.47 8.65 -7.14
C ILE A 189 6.53 9.70 -7.50
N ASN A 190 7.80 9.46 -7.16
CA ASN A 190 8.84 10.45 -7.38
C ASN A 190 9.42 10.41 -8.80
N SER A 191 9.74 9.22 -9.31
CA SER A 191 10.33 9.09 -10.65
C SER A 191 9.30 9.21 -11.76
N LYS A 192 8.01 8.96 -11.46
CA LYS A 192 6.90 8.90 -12.42
C LYS A 192 7.23 8.04 -13.64
N LYS A 193 8.09 7.02 -13.45
CA LYS A 193 8.72 6.25 -14.52
C LYS A 193 7.72 5.49 -15.38
N TYR A 194 6.64 5.02 -14.77
CA TYR A 194 5.63 4.21 -15.42
C TYR A 194 4.27 4.88 -15.39
N THR A 195 3.51 4.71 -16.48
CA THR A 195 2.09 5.04 -16.54
C THR A 195 1.25 3.78 -16.36
N PHE A 196 0.28 3.85 -15.47
CA PHE A 196 -0.70 2.80 -15.22
C PHE A 196 -2.06 3.24 -15.74
N ILE A 197 -2.65 2.42 -16.61
CA ILE A 197 -3.90 2.67 -17.30
C ILE A 197 -4.98 1.74 -16.72
N LEU A 198 -5.94 2.34 -16.03
CA LEU A 198 -7.13 1.64 -15.58
C LEU A 198 -8.16 1.67 -16.70
N SER A 199 -8.53 0.51 -17.23
CA SER A 199 -9.52 0.36 -18.29
C SER A 199 -10.84 -0.16 -17.74
N PHE A 200 -11.95 0.40 -18.19
CA PHE A 200 -13.28 0.10 -17.65
C PHE A 200 -14.22 -0.34 -18.78
N SER A 201 -14.92 -1.45 -18.57
CA SER A 201 -16.01 -1.86 -19.47
C SER A 201 -17.36 -1.27 -19.02
N ASP A 202 -17.54 -1.09 -17.71
CA ASP A 202 -18.76 -0.54 -17.13
C ASP A 202 -18.66 0.98 -16.94
N GLU A 203 -19.64 1.71 -17.50
CA GLU A 203 -19.69 3.17 -17.50
C GLU A 203 -19.88 3.76 -16.10
N GLU A 204 -20.71 3.11 -15.28
CA GLU A 204 -21.05 3.59 -13.96
C GLU A 204 -19.84 3.47 -13.01
N ASN A 205 -19.15 2.33 -13.07
CA ASN A 205 -17.89 2.09 -12.36
C ASN A 205 -16.80 3.07 -12.81
N TYR A 206 -16.67 3.30 -14.13
CA TYR A 206 -15.75 4.31 -14.66
C TYR A 206 -16.02 5.68 -14.05
N LYS A 207 -17.25 6.20 -14.17
CA LYS A 207 -17.62 7.52 -13.65
C LYS A 207 -17.39 7.65 -12.15
N LYS A 208 -17.77 6.63 -11.37
CA LYS A 208 -17.60 6.60 -9.91
C LYS A 208 -16.11 6.64 -9.53
N ILE A 209 -15.31 5.73 -10.06
CA ILE A 209 -13.89 5.60 -9.69
C ILE A 209 -13.08 6.77 -10.24
N ARG A 210 -13.32 7.20 -11.48
CA ARG A 210 -12.70 8.39 -12.07
C ARG A 210 -12.93 9.63 -11.21
N SER A 211 -14.18 9.87 -10.78
CA SER A 211 -14.51 11.04 -9.96
C SER A 211 -13.91 10.95 -8.56
N GLU A 212 -13.88 9.76 -7.96
CA GLU A 212 -13.20 9.52 -6.68
C GLU A 212 -11.70 9.81 -6.76
N ILE A 213 -11.03 9.36 -7.83
CA ILE A 213 -9.61 9.65 -8.08
C ILE A 213 -9.38 11.15 -8.33
N TYR A 214 -10.19 11.78 -9.18
CA TYR A 214 -10.04 13.21 -9.52
C TYR A 214 -10.20 14.13 -8.29
N ASN A 215 -11.16 13.82 -7.42
CA ASN A 215 -11.42 14.57 -6.19
C ASN A 215 -10.33 14.36 -5.12
N ASN A 216 -9.47 13.34 -5.29
CA ASN A 216 -8.37 13.02 -4.37
C ASN A 216 -7.03 12.98 -5.12
N ARG A 217 -6.89 13.77 -6.18
CA ARG A 217 -5.69 13.81 -7.05
C ARG A 217 -4.41 14.23 -6.33
N ASP A 218 -4.56 14.95 -5.22
CA ASP A 218 -3.49 15.36 -4.32
C ASP A 218 -3.11 14.28 -3.30
N LYS A 219 -3.73 13.09 -3.33
CA LYS A 219 -3.48 11.98 -2.40
C LYS A 219 -2.72 10.83 -3.06
N ILE A 220 -2.24 9.92 -2.22
CA ILE A 220 -1.75 8.62 -2.68
C ILE A 220 -2.95 7.73 -3.04
N ILE A 221 -2.83 7.04 -4.16
CA ILE A 221 -3.81 6.07 -4.65
C ILE A 221 -3.11 4.72 -4.73
N ALA A 222 -3.64 3.73 -4.00
CA ALA A 222 -3.23 2.35 -4.14
C ALA A 222 -4.16 1.63 -5.13
N ILE A 223 -3.59 0.84 -6.04
CA ILE A 223 -4.34 0.10 -7.05
C ILE A 223 -3.89 -1.35 -7.10
N ALA A 224 -4.83 -2.29 -7.00
CA ALA A 224 -4.61 -3.69 -7.30
C ALA A 224 -5.04 -4.01 -8.73
N GLY A 225 -4.14 -4.64 -9.48
CA GLY A 225 -4.39 -5.02 -10.87
C GLY A 225 -3.60 -6.24 -11.29
N LYS A 226 -4.10 -6.90 -12.33
CA LYS A 226 -3.33 -7.81 -13.16
C LYS A 226 -2.77 -7.01 -14.34
N TRP A 227 -1.50 -6.63 -14.25
CA TRP A 227 -0.88 -5.68 -15.16
C TRP A 227 -0.27 -6.38 -16.38
N LYS A 228 -0.54 -5.80 -17.55
CA LYS A 228 0.02 -6.21 -18.83
C LYS A 228 0.54 -5.00 -19.59
N SER A 229 1.37 -5.23 -20.60
CA SER A 229 1.79 -4.17 -21.52
C SER A 229 0.58 -3.52 -22.18
N SER A 230 0.60 -2.20 -22.31
CA SER A 230 -0.36 -1.45 -23.15
C SER A 230 0.04 -1.43 -24.63
N GLY A 231 1.19 -2.00 -24.99
CA GLY A 231 1.82 -1.86 -26.30
C GLY A 231 2.73 -0.63 -26.43
N VAL A 232 2.74 0.24 -25.41
CA VAL A 232 3.62 1.41 -25.33
C VAL A 232 4.66 1.22 -24.22
N TYR A 233 5.91 1.62 -24.49
CA TYR A 233 7.00 1.55 -23.54
C TYR A 233 6.63 2.22 -22.21
N ASN A 234 6.95 1.57 -21.09
CA ASN A 234 6.67 2.01 -19.72
C ASN A 234 5.19 2.30 -19.40
N LYS A 235 4.26 1.78 -20.20
CA LYS A 235 2.82 1.92 -19.97
C LYS A 235 2.18 0.55 -19.78
N PHE A 236 1.54 0.37 -18.62
CA PHE A 236 0.89 -0.88 -18.23
C PHE A 236 -0.60 -0.64 -18.07
N THR A 237 -1.40 -1.65 -18.39
CA THR A 237 -2.86 -1.57 -18.28
C THR A 237 -3.43 -2.73 -17.48
N SER A 238 -4.51 -2.45 -16.77
CA SER A 238 -5.35 -3.47 -16.12
C SER A 238 -6.83 -3.13 -16.28
N LYS A 239 -7.68 -4.16 -16.26
CA LYS A 239 -9.14 -3.99 -16.23
C LYS A 239 -9.57 -3.73 -14.80
N VAL A 240 -10.49 -2.79 -14.63
CA VAL A 240 -11.12 -2.48 -13.35
C VAL A 240 -12.58 -2.90 -13.37
N TYR A 241 -12.92 -3.74 -12.41
CA TYR A 241 -14.22 -4.38 -12.23
C TYR A 241 -15.02 -3.69 -11.12
N GLY A 242 -14.35 -3.06 -10.15
CA GLY A 242 -15.02 -2.30 -9.12
C GLY A 242 -14.10 -1.63 -8.11
N LYS A 243 -14.71 -0.98 -7.12
CA LYS A 243 -14.01 -0.15 -6.12
C LYS A 243 -13.02 -0.91 -5.24
N LYS A 244 -13.14 -2.24 -5.12
CA LYS A 244 -12.21 -3.07 -4.34
C LYS A 244 -10.75 -2.96 -4.83
N GLN A 245 -10.56 -2.63 -6.10
CA GLN A 245 -9.25 -2.49 -6.73
C GLN A 245 -8.59 -1.13 -6.52
N VAL A 246 -9.29 -0.13 -5.97
CA VAL A 246 -8.79 1.23 -5.83
C VAL A 246 -8.99 1.72 -4.40
N ALA A 247 -7.94 2.23 -3.77
CA ALA A 247 -8.00 2.80 -2.44
C ALA A 247 -7.30 4.15 -2.37
N ILE A 248 -8.05 5.18 -1.97
CA ILE A 248 -7.49 6.50 -1.63
C ILE A 248 -6.86 6.42 -0.24
N ILE A 249 -5.55 6.62 -0.14
CA ILE A 249 -4.82 6.57 1.13
C ILE A 249 -4.92 7.95 1.79
N LYS A 250 -5.89 8.09 2.70
CA LYS A 250 -6.18 9.33 3.42
C LYS A 250 -5.19 9.51 4.58
N LYS A 251 -4.92 10.76 4.99
CA LYS A 251 -4.16 11.07 6.21
C LYS A 251 -4.93 10.67 7.46
#